data_AF-A0A0T6A659-F1
#
_entry.id   AF-A0A0T6A659-F1
#
_cell.length_a   1.000
_cell.length_b   1.000
_cell.length_c   1.000
_cell.angle_alpha   90.00
_cell.angle_beta   90.00
_cell.angle_gamma   90.00
#
_symmetry.space_group_name_H-M   'P 1'
#
loop_
_entity.id
_entity.type
_entity.pdbx_description
1 polymer ?
#
loop_
_entity_poly.entity_id
_entity_poly.type
_entity_poly.pdbx_seq_one_letter_code
_entity_poly.pdbx_strand_id
1 'polypeptide(L)'
;MAALDIIATIFALLIVVKIVVLLVNPQLWMKKVAEPLLGNPLLATAVYGILAIVVGYYVFTNLDIIDIAAVMAFTALVTGLGMLPYAQTLLKTAEEMSATRSKLLRNAWLPIVIWVVIALWVLTSVLA
;
A
#
# COMPACT_ATOMS: atom_id res chain seq x y z
N MET A 1 3.50 20.65 6.71
CA MET A 1 2.57 20.37 7.84
C MET A 1 1.10 20.38 7.40
N ALA A 2 0.49 21.51 7.01
CA ALA A 2 -0.95 21.53 6.63
C ALA A 2 -1.37 20.48 5.58
N ALA A 3 -0.53 20.19 4.58
CA ALA A 3 -0.79 19.13 3.60
C ALA A 3 -0.79 17.71 4.21
N LEU A 4 0.11 17.44 5.16
CA LEU A 4 0.12 16.17 5.89
C LEU A 4 -1.13 16.03 6.78
N ASP A 5 -1.56 17.13 7.42
CA ASP A 5 -2.76 17.12 8.25
C ASP A 5 -4.01 16.81 7.42
N ILE A 6 -4.09 17.37 6.20
CA ILE A 6 -5.16 17.06 5.24
C ILE A 6 -5.11 15.58 4.83
N ILE A 7 -3.95 15.06 4.45
CA ILE A 7 -3.78 13.66 4.06
C ILE A 7 -4.19 12.73 5.20
N ALA A 8 -3.71 13.00 6.42
CA ALA A 8 -4.03 12.23 7.61
C ALA A 8 -5.54 12.28 7.93
N THR A 9 -6.16 13.46 7.80
CA THR A 9 -7.61 13.63 8.01
C THR A 9 -8.42 12.84 7.00
N ILE A 10 -8.07 12.93 5.70
CA ILE A 10 -8.74 12.15 4.64
C ILE A 10 -8.58 10.66 4.92
N PHE A 11 -7.37 10.21 5.26
CA PHE A 11 -7.10 8.80 5.55
C PHE A 11 -7.90 8.30 6.77
N ALA A 12 -7.93 9.07 7.85
CA ALA A 12 -8.70 8.75 9.04
C ALA A 12 -10.21 8.65 8.75
N LEU A 13 -10.77 9.61 7.99
CA LEU A 13 -12.17 9.57 7.56
C LEU A 13 -12.45 8.34 6.70
N LEU A 14 -11.57 8.01 5.75
CA LEU A 14 -11.72 6.83 4.90
C LEU A 14 -11.70 5.53 5.72
N ILE A 15 -10.82 5.42 6.73
CA ILE A 15 -10.80 4.27 7.63
C ILE A 15 -12.12 4.15 8.38
N VAL A 16 -12.59 5.24 9.01
CA VAL A 16 -13.84 5.22 9.78
C VAL A 16 -15.01 4.82 8.89
N VAL A 17 -15.15 5.46 7.73
CA VAL A 17 -16.21 5.12 6.75
C VAL A 17 -16.09 3.66 6.32
N LYS A 18 -14.89 3.19 6.01
CA LYS A 18 -14.67 1.80 5.56
C LYS A 18 -15.01 0.79 6.66
N ILE A 19 -14.63 1.05 7.91
CA ILE A 19 -14.99 0.19 9.04
C ILE A 19 -16.51 0.16 9.24
N VAL A 20 -17.18 1.32 9.23
CA VAL A 20 -18.64 1.39 9.34
C VAL A 20 -19.31 0.58 8.22
N VAL A 21 -18.86 0.75 6.97
CA VAL A 21 -19.38 -0.02 5.83
C VAL A 21 -19.16 -1.52 6.02
N LEU A 22 -17.98 -1.93 6.48
CA LEU A 22 -17.67 -3.35 6.71
C LEU A 22 -18.55 -3.96 7.81
N LEU A 23 -18.84 -3.20 8.88
CA LEU A 23 -19.70 -3.66 9.98
C LEU A 23 -21.18 -3.76 9.57
N VAL A 24 -21.65 -2.87 8.68
CA VAL A 24 -23.04 -2.88 8.20
C VAL A 24 -23.23 -3.91 7.09
N ASN A 25 -22.36 -3.90 6.08
CA ASN A 25 -22.41 -4.81 4.95
C ASN A 25 -21.04 -4.91 4.24
N PRO A 26 -20.25 -5.96 4.48
CA PRO A 26 -18.93 -6.10 3.88
C PRO A 26 -18.97 -6.25 2.36
N GLN A 27 -20.08 -6.72 1.79
CA GLN A 27 -20.26 -6.86 0.34
C GLN A 27 -20.46 -5.50 -0.35
N LEU A 28 -20.90 -4.47 0.38
CA LEU A 28 -21.12 -3.15 -0.20
C LEU A 28 -19.81 -2.55 -0.71
N TRP A 29 -18.75 -2.61 0.11
CA TRP A 29 -17.43 -2.13 -0.29
C TRP A 29 -16.86 -2.94 -1.46
N MET A 30 -16.99 -4.27 -1.40
CA MET A 30 -16.49 -5.15 -2.45
C MET A 30 -17.13 -4.85 -3.80
N LYS A 31 -18.46 -4.79 -3.87
CA LYS A 31 -19.19 -4.63 -5.14
C LYS A 31 -19.16 -3.21 -5.69
N LYS A 32 -19.14 -2.20 -4.82
CA LYS A 32 -19.26 -0.79 -5.24
C LYS A 32 -17.92 -0.09 -5.42
N VAL A 33 -16.87 -0.56 -4.74
CA VAL A 33 -15.56 0.11 -4.74
C VAL A 33 -14.46 -0.82 -5.24
N ALA A 34 -14.30 -1.98 -4.62
CA ALA A 34 -13.16 -2.86 -4.91
C ALA A 34 -13.23 -3.48 -6.30
N GLU A 35 -14.35 -4.11 -6.67
CA GLU A 35 -14.52 -4.78 -7.96
C GLU A 35 -14.41 -3.82 -9.16
N PRO A 36 -15.09 -2.65 -9.19
CA PRO A 36 -14.97 -1.73 -10.33
C PRO A 36 -13.57 -1.16 -10.50
N LEU A 37 -12.87 -0.91 -9.38
CA LEU A 37 -11.51 -0.37 -9.41
C LEU A 37 -10.50 -1.45 -9.81
N LEU A 38 -10.45 -2.56 -9.07
CA LEU A 38 -9.46 -3.61 -9.26
C LEU A 38 -9.73 -4.49 -10.47
N GLY A 39 -10.99 -4.59 -10.92
CA GLY A 39 -11.37 -5.29 -12.14
C GLY A 39 -10.89 -4.59 -13.43
N ASN A 40 -10.45 -3.33 -13.33
CA ASN A 40 -9.81 -2.61 -14.43
C ASN A 40 -8.34 -2.28 -14.06
N PRO A 41 -7.37 -3.10 -14.48
CA PRO A 41 -5.96 -2.93 -14.11
C PRO A 41 -5.37 -1.57 -14.49
N LEU A 42 -5.80 -0.98 -15.61
CA LEU A 42 -5.31 0.32 -16.05
C LEU A 42 -5.84 1.44 -15.14
N LEU A 43 -7.13 1.39 -14.79
CA LEU A 43 -7.72 2.33 -13.84
C LEU A 43 -7.09 2.17 -12.45
N ALA A 44 -6.96 0.94 -11.95
CA ALA A 44 -6.31 0.68 -10.67
C ALA A 44 -4.88 1.22 -10.64
N THR A 45 -4.09 0.94 -11.67
CA THR A 45 -2.71 1.42 -11.77
C THR A 45 -2.64 2.94 -11.79
N ALA A 46 -3.53 3.60 -12.54
CA ALA A 46 -3.58 5.07 -12.59
C ALA A 46 -3.95 5.65 -11.22
N VAL A 47 -5.00 5.13 -10.57
CA VAL A 47 -5.46 5.62 -9.26
C VAL A 47 -4.38 5.41 -8.20
N TYR A 48 -3.85 4.19 -8.05
CA TYR A 48 -2.81 3.92 -7.06
C TYR A 48 -1.50 4.64 -7.38
N GLY A 49 -1.11 4.74 -8.66
CA GLY A 49 0.10 5.44 -9.07
C GLY A 49 0.04 6.94 -8.79
N ILE A 50 -1.06 7.61 -9.17
CA ILE A 50 -1.26 9.04 -8.92
C ILE A 50 -1.29 9.30 -7.41
N LEU A 51 -2.06 8.51 -6.65
CA LEU A 51 -2.11 8.68 -5.20
C LEU A 51 -0.75 8.44 -4.53
N ALA A 52 -0.01 7.43 -4.96
CA ALA A 52 1.33 7.16 -4.46
C ALA A 52 2.30 8.32 -4.74
N ILE A 53 2.25 8.94 -5.93
CA ILE A 53 3.09 10.08 -6.28
C ILE A 53 2.70 11.31 -5.45
N VAL A 54 1.41 11.66 -5.40
CA VAL A 54 0.92 12.87 -4.72
C VAL A 54 1.16 12.76 -3.22
N VAL A 55 0.75 11.66 -2.59
CA VAL A 55 0.94 11.44 -1.15
C VAL A 55 2.42 11.28 -0.84
N GLY A 56 3.15 10.50 -1.65
CA GLY A 56 4.58 10.29 -1.49
C GLY A 56 5.36 11.60 -1.51
N TYR A 57 5.06 12.52 -2.45
CA TYR A 57 5.70 13.83 -2.51
C TYR A 57 5.58 14.58 -1.18
N TYR A 58 4.38 14.68 -0.61
CA TYR A 58 4.18 15.37 0.66
C TYR A 58 4.83 14.63 1.84
N VAL A 59 4.79 13.30 1.85
CA VAL A 59 5.43 12.48 2.88
C VAL A 59 6.94 12.67 2.88
N PHE A 60 7.62 12.45 1.75
CA PHE A 60 9.08 12.54 1.64
C PHE A 60 9.63 13.97 1.77
N THR A 61 8.82 15.00 1.55
CA THR A 61 9.25 16.40 1.73
C THR A 61 9.05 16.93 3.15
N ASN A 62 8.22 16.28 3.97
CA ASN A 62 7.85 16.78 5.29
C ASN A 62 8.28 15.86 6.45
N LEU A 63 8.62 14.60 6.19
CA LEU A 63 9.02 13.62 7.21
C LEU A 63 10.44 13.11 6.93
N ASP A 64 11.13 12.73 8.00
CA ASP A 64 12.42 12.06 7.91
C ASP A 64 12.25 10.63 7.36
N ILE A 65 13.23 10.16 6.59
CA ILE A 65 13.20 8.83 5.98
C ILE A 65 13.14 7.71 7.02
N ILE A 66 13.71 7.91 8.21
CA ILE A 66 13.67 6.96 9.33
C ILE A 66 12.25 6.86 9.88
N ASP A 67 11.57 7.99 10.09
CA ASP A 67 10.18 8.02 10.57
C ASP A 67 9.24 7.36 9.56
N ILE A 68 9.42 7.65 8.28
CA ILE A 68 8.66 7.02 7.19
C ILE A 68 8.86 5.50 7.24
N ALA A 69 10.10 5.03 7.34
CA ALA A 69 10.42 3.61 7.38
C ALA A 69 9.82 2.92 8.61
N ALA A 70 9.84 3.56 9.78
CA ALA A 70 9.25 3.03 11.01
C ALA A 70 7.72 2.85 10.86
N VAL A 71 7.03 3.85 10.31
CA VAL A 71 5.57 3.77 10.05
C VAL A 71 5.26 2.73 8.97
N MET A 72 6.07 2.64 7.90
CA MET A 72 5.93 1.61 6.88
C MET A 72 6.11 0.20 7.45
N ALA A 73 7.11 -0.01 8.32
CA ALA A 73 7.31 -1.28 9.00
C ALA A 73 6.12 -1.66 9.88
N PHE A 74 5.63 -0.71 10.70
CA PHE A 74 4.45 -0.93 11.54
C PHE A 74 3.20 -1.27 10.70
N THR A 75 2.93 -0.50 9.64
CA THR A 75 1.76 -0.72 8.78
C THR A 75 1.86 -2.04 8.00
N ALA A 76 3.05 -2.46 7.57
CA ALA A 76 3.27 -3.77 6.95
C ALA A 76 2.97 -4.92 7.92
N LEU A 77 3.40 -4.82 9.18
CA LEU A 77 3.11 -5.82 10.21
C LEU A 77 1.61 -5.92 10.51
N VAL A 78 0.93 -4.78 10.69
CA VAL A 78 -0.53 -4.74 10.93
C VAL A 78 -1.29 -5.31 9.73
N THR A 79 -0.88 -4.96 8.50
CA THR A 79 -1.48 -5.50 7.27
C THR A 79 -1.29 -7.01 7.20
N GLY A 80 -0.09 -7.50 7.51
CA GLY A 80 0.22 -8.93 7.58
C GLY A 80 -0.64 -9.67 8.59
N LEU A 81 -0.83 -9.11 9.79
CA LEU A 81 -1.72 -9.69 10.82
C LEU A 81 -3.16 -9.83 10.32
N GLY A 82 -3.70 -8.81 9.64
CA GLY A 82 -5.05 -8.85 9.07
C GLY A 82 -5.21 -9.88 7.93
N MET A 83 -4.10 -10.28 7.30
CA MET A 83 -4.05 -11.23 6.21
C MET A 83 -3.89 -12.69 6.66
N LEU A 84 -3.41 -12.94 7.90
CA LEU A 84 -3.15 -14.28 8.42
C LEU A 84 -4.33 -15.26 8.34
N PRO A 85 -5.59 -14.86 8.63
CA PRO A 85 -6.74 -15.76 8.49
C PRO A 85 -6.93 -16.30 7.06
N TYR A 86 -6.33 -15.65 6.06
CA TYR A 86 -6.40 -16.00 4.64
C TYR A 86 -5.06 -16.50 4.08
N ALA A 87 -4.14 -16.94 4.94
CA ALA A 87 -2.76 -17.30 4.56
C ALA A 87 -2.70 -18.34 3.43
N GLN A 88 -3.57 -19.36 3.44
CA GLN A 88 -3.58 -20.39 2.40
C GLN A 88 -3.90 -19.82 1.00
N THR A 89 -4.85 -18.89 0.92
CA THR A 89 -5.17 -18.20 -0.33
C THR A 89 -3.99 -17.34 -0.79
N LEU A 90 -3.37 -16.62 0.15
CA LEU A 90 -2.22 -15.78 -0.15
C LEU A 90 -1.00 -16.59 -0.61
N LEU A 91 -0.74 -17.76 -0.03
CA LEU A 91 0.33 -18.66 -0.46
C LEU A 91 0.11 -19.13 -1.90
N LYS A 92 -1.11 -19.53 -2.26
CA LYS A 92 -1.44 -19.89 -3.65
C LYS A 92 -1.23 -18.74 -4.61
N THR A 93 -1.69 -17.54 -4.24
CA THR A 93 -1.45 -16.34 -5.06
C THR A 93 0.06 -16.05 -5.19
N ALA A 94 0.83 -16.21 -4.11
CA ALA A 94 2.28 -16.02 -4.15
C ALA A 94 2.95 -17.03 -5.10
N GLU A 95 2.57 -18.30 -5.07
CA GLU A 95 3.06 -19.34 -6.00
C GLU A 95 2.77 -18.97 -7.46
N GLU A 96 1.56 -18.48 -7.76
CA GLU A 96 1.18 -18.04 -9.11
C GLU A 96 1.96 -16.80 -9.58
N MET A 97 2.26 -15.90 -8.65
CA MET A 97 3.06 -14.69 -8.90
C MET A 97 4.53 -15.05 -9.13
N SER A 98 5.08 -15.98 -8.33
CA SER A 98 6.48 -16.41 -8.38
C SER A 98 6.75 -17.56 -9.34
N ALA A 99 5.73 -18.04 -10.07
CA ALA A 99 5.82 -19.17 -10.99
C ALA A 99 7.01 -19.06 -11.96
N THR A 100 7.34 -17.83 -12.40
CA THR A 100 8.62 -17.54 -13.05
C THR A 100 9.18 -16.21 -12.55
N ARG A 101 10.51 -16.16 -12.40
CA ARG A 101 11.23 -14.94 -12.02
C ARG A 101 10.92 -13.78 -12.97
N SER A 102 10.87 -14.05 -14.28
CA SER A 102 10.62 -13.01 -15.29
C SER A 102 9.21 -12.42 -15.18
N LYS A 103 8.19 -13.24 -14.95
CA LYS A 103 6.80 -12.77 -14.75
C LYS A 103 6.69 -11.93 -13.48
N LEU A 104 7.28 -12.39 -12.37
CA LEU A 104 7.29 -11.66 -11.11
C LEU A 104 7.95 -10.29 -11.28
N LEU A 105 9.17 -10.25 -11.81
CA LEU A 105 9.89 -8.99 -12.04
C LEU A 105 9.14 -8.08 -13.00
N ARG A 106 8.60 -8.61 -14.11
CA ARG A 106 7.87 -7.80 -15.09
C ARG A 106 6.60 -7.17 -14.51
N ASN A 107 5.89 -7.85 -13.63
CA ASN A 107 4.61 -7.37 -13.10
C ASN A 107 4.79 -6.52 -11.82
N ALA A 108 5.83 -6.78 -11.04
CA ALA A 108 6.10 -6.11 -9.77
C ALA A 108 7.34 -5.19 -9.80
N TRP A 109 7.89 -4.88 -10.97
CA TRP A 109 9.12 -4.06 -11.07
C TRP A 109 9.00 -2.73 -10.33
N LEU A 110 7.87 -2.04 -10.48
CA LEU A 110 7.67 -0.71 -9.91
C LEU A 110 7.72 -0.74 -8.36
N PRO A 111 6.91 -1.56 -7.66
CA PRO A 111 7.04 -1.66 -6.21
C PRO A 111 8.41 -2.19 -5.79
N ILE A 112 9.02 -3.12 -6.51
CA ILE A 112 10.38 -3.61 -6.20
C ILE A 112 11.39 -2.46 -6.20
N VAL A 113 11.38 -1.62 -7.25
CA VAL A 113 12.29 -0.46 -7.34
C VAL A 113 12.05 0.52 -6.18
N ILE A 114 10.79 0.83 -5.88
CA ILE A 114 10.43 1.73 -4.77
C ILE A 114 10.98 1.18 -3.43
N TRP A 115 10.77 -0.10 -3.16
CA TRP A 115 11.26 -0.74 -1.93
C TRP A 115 12.78 -0.74 -1.84
N VAL A 116 13.49 -1.02 -2.94
CA VAL A 116 14.96 -0.99 -2.97
C VAL A 116 15.48 0.42 -2.70
N VAL A 117 14.92 1.45 -3.35
CA VAL A 117 15.33 2.84 -3.14
C VAL A 117 15.14 3.27 -1.69
N ILE A 118 13.96 2.98 -1.11
CA ILE A 118 13.67 3.32 0.29
C ILE A 118 14.63 2.57 1.23
N ALA A 119 14.83 1.27 1.02
CA ALA A 119 15.72 0.48 1.87
C ALA A 119 17.16 0.99 1.85
N LEU A 120 17.71 1.28 0.67
CA LEU A 120 19.06 1.82 0.53
C LEU A 120 19.17 3.19 1.20
N TRP A 121 18.19 4.07 1.01
CA TRP A 121 18.18 5.40 1.62
C TRP A 121 18.18 5.31 3.15
N VAL A 122 17.28 4.51 3.73
CA VAL A 122 17.20 4.29 5.18
C VAL A 122 18.54 3.77 5.71
N LEU A 123 19.13 2.75 5.08
CA LEU A 123 20.40 2.19 5.51
C LEU A 123 21.52 3.23 5.48
N THR A 124 21.60 4.05 4.43
CA THR A 124 22.60 5.13 4.37
C THR A 124 22.35 6.21 5.42
N SER A 125 21.10 6.54 5.73
CA SER A 125 20.76 7.54 6.74
C SER A 125 21.02 7.07 8.17
N VAL A 126 20.89 5.78 8.45
CA VAL A 126 21.17 5.21 9.78
C VAL A 126 22.67 5.00 10.00
N LEU A 127 23.43 4.73 8.93
CA LEU A 127 24.87 4.44 9.01
C LEU A 127 25.77 5.68 8.82
N ALA A 128 25.22 6.81 8.38
CA ALA A 128 25.91 8.09 8.27
C ALA A 128 26.02 8.79 9.62
#